data_AF-A0A920Q4F2-F1
#
_entry.id   AF-A0A920Q4F2-F1
#
_cell.length_a   1.000
_cell.length_b   1.000
_cell.length_c   1.000
_cell.angle_alpha   90.00
_cell.angle_beta   90.00
_cell.angle_gamma   90.00
#
_symmetry.space_group_name_H-M   'P 1'
#
loop_
_entity.id
_entity.type
_entity.pdbx_description
1 polymer ?
#
loop_
_entity_poly.entity_id
_entity_poly.type
_entity_poly.pdbx_seq_one_letter_code
_entity_poly.pdbx_strand_id
1 'polypeptide(L)' 'MLNGESFGHSGAGGSLAFGDLDHQVGFGYVMNQMGNGVAGDPRAKALVEAVRSCL' A
#
# COMPACT_ATOMS: atom_id res chain seq x y z
N MET A 1 -4.19 1.29 1.49
CA MET A 1 -5.45 0.61 1.78
C MET A 1 -6.58 1.38 1.12
N LEU A 2 -7.50 0.68 0.46
CA LEU A 2 -8.53 1.26 -0.41
C LEU A 2 -9.81 1.61 0.36
N ASN A 3 -10.04 1.05 1.54
CA ASN A 3 -11.06 1.51 2.47
C ASN A 3 -10.66 1.13 3.90
N GLY A 4 -11.59 1.25 4.85
CA GLY A 4 -11.37 0.86 6.25
C GLY A 4 -11.32 -0.66 6.48
N GLU A 5 -11.83 -1.45 5.54
CA GLU A 5 -11.93 -2.92 5.61
C GLU A 5 -10.73 -3.62 4.94
N SER A 6 -9.86 -2.88 4.23
CA SER A 6 -8.62 -3.46 3.69
C SER A 6 -7.70 -3.96 4.81
N PHE A 7 -7.02 -5.09 4.59
CA PHE A 7 -6.10 -5.69 5.57
C PHE A 7 -4.73 -5.97 4.97
N GLY A 8 -3.66 -5.84 5.75
CA GLY A 8 -2.29 -6.00 5.25
C GLY A 8 -1.22 -5.50 6.21
N HIS A 9 -0.01 -5.29 5.70
CA HIS A 9 1.12 -4.88 6.53
C HIS A 9 2.11 -3.99 5.76
N SER A 10 2.63 -2.95 6.43
CA SER A 10 3.76 -2.15 5.94
C SER A 10 5.08 -2.70 6.44
N GLY A 11 6.12 -2.72 5.60
CA GLY A 11 7.47 -3.12 6.02
C GLY A 11 8.37 -1.92 6.30
N ALA A 12 9.36 -2.13 7.17
CA ALA A 12 10.40 -1.14 7.43
C ALA A 12 11.08 -0.69 6.13
N GLY A 13 11.31 0.61 6.00
CA GLY A 13 11.88 1.22 4.80
C GLY A 13 10.84 1.58 3.73
N GLY A 14 9.59 1.09 3.84
CA GLY A 14 8.43 1.58 3.07
C GLY A 14 7.69 0.59 2.17
N SER A 15 7.94 -0.72 2.28
CA SER A 15 7.19 -1.71 1.51
C SER A 15 5.75 -1.80 2.02
N LEU A 16 4.81 -2.24 1.17
CA LEU A 16 3.41 -2.35 1.54
C LEU A 16 2.75 -3.49 0.76
N ALA A 17 2.03 -4.36 1.46
CA ALA A 17 1.10 -5.29 0.84
C ALA A 17 -0.24 -5.26 1.58
N PHE A 18 -1.35 -5.31 0.85
CA PHE A 18 -2.69 -5.44 1.43
C PHE A 18 -3.66 -6.10 0.44
N GLY A 19 -4.76 -6.62 0.98
CA GLY A 19 -5.93 -7.06 0.24
C GLY A 19 -7.16 -6.24 0.59
N ASP A 20 -8.08 -6.11 -0.36
CA ASP A 20 -9.39 -5.47 -0.21
C ASP A 20 -10.45 -6.36 -0.85
N LEU A 21 -11.39 -6.86 -0.05
CA LEU A 21 -12.43 -7.79 -0.53
C LEU A 21 -13.56 -7.07 -1.25
N ASP A 22 -13.89 -5.84 -0.84
CA ASP A 22 -14.98 -5.06 -1.44
C ASP A 22 -14.67 -4.71 -2.90
N HIS A 23 -13.42 -4.34 -3.17
CA HIS A 23 -12.94 -4.03 -4.52
C HIS A 23 -12.34 -5.24 -5.24
N GLN A 24 -12.19 -6.39 -4.56
CA GLN A 24 -11.50 -7.58 -5.08
C GLN A 24 -10.08 -7.30 -5.58
N VAL A 25 -9.34 -6.44 -4.87
CA VAL A 25 -7.99 -6.00 -5.24
C VAL A 25 -6.95 -6.53 -4.25
N GLY A 26 -5.87 -7.10 -4.79
CA GLY A 26 -4.61 -7.32 -4.08
C GLY A 26 -3.55 -6.31 -4.53
N PHE A 27 -2.80 -5.73 -3.59
CA PHE A 27 -1.74 -4.75 -3.87
C PHE A 27 -0.42 -5.16 -3.23
N GLY A 28 0.69 -4.94 -3.96
CA GLY A 28 2.05 -5.12 -3.46
C GLY A 28 3.01 -4.08 -4.01
N TYR A 29 3.70 -3.38 -3.12
CA TYR A 29 4.81 -2.47 -3.42
C TYR A 29 6.07 -2.95 -2.69
N VAL A 30 7.13 -3.19 -3.47
CA VAL A 30 8.43 -3.67 -3.00
C VAL A 30 9.53 -2.82 -3.65
N MET A 31 10.55 -2.48 -2.88
CA MET A 31 11.65 -1.63 -3.30
C MET A 31 12.92 -1.94 -2.49
N ASN A 32 14.07 -1.59 -3.05
CA ASN A 32 15.38 -1.76 -2.41
C ASN A 32 15.93 -0.48 -1.78
N GLN A 33 15.48 0.70 -2.23
CA GLN A 33 15.83 1.98 -1.62
C GLN A 33 14.91 2.24 -0.41
N MET A 34 15.42 1.93 0.78
CA MET A 34 14.72 2.21 2.03
C MET A 34 14.62 3.71 2.29
N GLY A 35 13.44 4.15 2.74
CA GLY A 35 13.24 5.45 3.36
C GLY A 35 13.33 5.37 4.89
N ASN A 36 13.06 6.49 5.56
CA ASN A 36 13.02 6.54 7.01
C ASN A 36 11.58 6.28 7.50
N GLY A 37 11.34 5.12 8.10
CA GLY A 37 10.05 4.80 8.71
C GLY A 37 9.65 3.33 8.63
N VAL A 38 8.61 2.98 9.41
CA VAL A 38 8.01 1.63 9.46
C VAL A 38 6.66 1.54 8.74
N ALA A 39 6.07 2.70 8.40
CA ALA A 39 4.79 2.84 7.72
C ALA A 39 4.69 4.20 7.04
N GLY A 40 3.68 4.39 6.18
CA GLY A 40 3.34 5.69 5.62
C GLY A 40 4.31 6.21 4.54
N ASP A 41 4.99 5.30 3.83
CA ASP A 41 5.88 5.69 2.73
C ASP A 41 5.10 6.47 1.65
N PRO A 42 5.54 7.69 1.27
CA PRO A 42 4.81 8.52 0.32
C PRO A 42 4.75 7.89 -1.08
N ARG A 43 5.71 7.05 -1.46
CA ARG A 43 5.73 6.35 -2.75
C ARG A 43 4.67 5.25 -2.76
N ALA A 44 4.60 4.45 -1.71
CA ALA A 44 3.57 3.43 -1.54
C ALA A 44 2.17 4.08 -1.51
N LYS A 45 2.03 5.19 -0.78
CA LYS A 45 0.76 5.94 -0.70
C LYS A 45 0.33 6.49 -2.06
N ALA A 46 1.25 7.08 -2.83
CA ALA A 46 0.93 7.60 -4.17
C ALA A 46 0.42 6.49 -5.11
N LEU A 47 1.02 5.30 -5.08
CA LEU A 47 0.56 4.16 -5.85
C LEU A 47 -0.83 3.67 -5.39
N VAL A 48 -1.10 3.65 -4.08
CA VAL A 48 -2.42 3.31 -3.54
C VAL A 48 -3.49 4.29 -4.02
N GLU A 49 -3.21 5.59 -4.00
CA GLU A 49 -4.16 6.60 -4.50
C GLU A 49 -4.37 6.51 -6.01
N ALA A 50 -3.32 6.17 -6.77
CA ALA A 50 -3.47 5.90 -8.20
C ALA A 50 -4.38 4.68 -8.45
N VAL A 51 -4.20 3.58 -7.71
CA VAL A 51 -5.08 2.41 -7.81
C VAL A 51 -6.52 2.78 -7.43
N ARG A 52 -6.71 3.51 -6.32
CA ARG A 52 -8.03 4.00 -5.90
C ARG A 52 -8.74 4.81 -6.99
N SER A 53 -8.01 5.63 -7.75
CA SER A 53 -8.60 6.45 -8.81
C SER A 53 -9.09 5.68 -10.05
N CYS A 54 -8.71 4.40 -10.18
CA CYS A 54 -9.09 3.54 -11.30
C CYS A 54 -10.26 2.59 -10.98
N LEU A 55 -10.80 2.65 -9.76
CA LEU A 55 -11.90 1.83 -9.25
C LEU A 55 -13.17 2.66 -9.17
#